data_AF-A0A926RWP6-F1
#
_entry.id   AF-A0A926RWP6-F1
#
_cell.length_a   1.000
_cell.length_b   1.000
_cell.length_c   1.000
_cell.angle_alpha   90.00
_cell.angle_beta   90.00
_cell.angle_gamma   90.00
#
_symmetry.space_group_name_H-M   'P 1'
#
loop_
_entity.id
_entity.type
_entity.pdbx_description
1 polymer ?
#
loop_
_entity_poly.entity_id
_entity_poly.type
_entity_poly.pdbx_seq_one_letter_code
_entity_poly.pdbx_strand_id
1 'polypeptide(L)' 'MNAITKTLITVGIVLILLGLFWQIGSKWFPLGRLPGDIRIEKGNVQFYFPIVTCIVVSLLFAFISYVIRLFR' A
#
# COMPACT_ATOMS: atom_id res chain seq x y z
N MET A 1 -22.68 15.31 10.50
CA MET A 1 -21.43 15.91 9.98
C MET A 1 -21.68 16.36 8.56
N ASN A 2 -21.33 17.60 8.21
CA ASN A 2 -21.49 18.12 6.85
C ASN A 2 -20.77 17.23 5.83
N ALA A 3 -21.37 17.04 4.65
CA ALA A 3 -20.80 16.22 3.58
C ALA A 3 -19.37 16.68 3.22
N ILE A 4 -19.16 18.00 3.20
CA ILE A 4 -17.86 18.64 2.95
C ILE A 4 -16.81 18.23 4.00
N THR A 5 -17.20 18.15 5.28
CA THR A 5 -16.29 17.75 6.36
C THR A 5 -15.90 16.28 6.23
N LYS A 6 -16.85 15.39 5.89
CA LYS A 6 -16.56 13.96 5.67
C LYS A 6 -15.59 13.77 4.50
N THR A 7 -15.84 14.42 3.36
CA THR A 7 -14.96 14.33 2.19
C THR A 7 -13.55 14.83 2.47
N LEU A 8 -13.42 15.93 3.22
CA LEU A 8 -12.11 16.51 3.54
C LEU A 8 -11.27 15.58 4.42
N ILE A 9 -11.90 14.92 5.39
CA ILE A 9 -11.25 13.92 6.25
C ILE A 9 -10.83 12.69 5.42
N THR A 10 -11.69 12.18 4.54
CA THR A 10 -11.36 11.04 3.68
C THR A 10 -10.17 11.33 2.77
N VAL A 11 -10.14 12.50 2.13
CA VAL A 11 -9.03 12.91 1.26
C VAL A 11 -7.72 13.05 2.05
N GLY A 12 -7.77 13.63 3.25
CA GLY A 12 -6.59 13.74 4.11
C GLY A 12 -6.00 12.37 4.49
N ILE A 13 -6.85 11.40 4.83
CA ILE A 13 -6.42 10.03 5.14
C ILE A 13 -5.77 9.38 3.91
N VAL A 14 -6.37 9.51 2.72
CA VAL A 14 -5.81 8.97 1.47
C VAL A 14 -4.43 9.56 1.18
N LEU A 15 -4.24 10.87 1.34
CA LEU A 15 -2.95 11.53 1.12
C LEU A 15 -1.87 11.05 2.09
N ILE A 16 -2.21 10.87 3.38
CA ILE A 16 -1.28 10.33 4.38
C ILE A 16 -0.87 8.90 4.01
N LEU A 17 -1.83 8.06 3.61
CA LEU A 17 -1.56 6.69 3.18
C LEU A 17 -0.65 6.63 1.94
N LEU A 18 -0.89 7.51 0.95
CA LEU A 18 -0.02 7.64 -0.22
C LEU A 18 1.40 8.11 0.15
N GLY A 19 1.52 9.09 1.05
CA GLY A 19 2.81 9.57 1.54
C GLY A 19 3.60 8.49 2.29
N LEU A 20 2.93 7.70 3.13
CA LEU A 20 3.53 6.54 3.80
C LEU A 20 3.92 5.46 2.81
N PHE A 21 3.08 5.16 1.82
CA PHE A 21 3.41 4.24 0.74
C PHE A 21 4.65 4.69 -0.04
N TRP A 22 4.78 5.99 -0.31
CA TRP A 22 5.94 6.56 -1.00
C TRP A 22 7.21 6.48 -0.14
N GLN A 23 7.10 6.75 1.16
CA GLN A 23 8.23 6.68 2.09
C GLN A 23 8.72 5.23 2.30
N ILE A 24 7.79 4.30 2.52
CA ILE A 24 8.08 2.86 2.63
C ILE A 24 8.59 2.36 1.28
N GLY A 25 7.96 2.75 0.17
CA GLY A 25 8.42 2.46 -1.18
C GLY A 25 9.87 2.86 -1.38
N SER A 26 10.25 4.12 -1.10
CA SER A 26 11.62 4.58 -1.35
C SER A 26 12.68 3.98 -0.41
N LYS A 27 12.30 3.60 0.83
CA LYS A 27 13.24 3.08 1.84
C LYS A 27 13.31 1.55 1.89
N TRP A 28 12.24 0.87 1.49
CA TRP A 28 12.11 -0.60 1.47
C TRP A 28 12.26 -1.19 0.05
N PHE A 29 12.18 -0.38 -1.01
CA PHE A 29 12.65 -0.75 -2.36
C PHE A 29 14.03 -0.11 -2.66
N PRO A 30 15.15 -0.69 -2.20
CA PRO A 30 16.34 -0.66 -3.04
C PRO A 30 16.04 -1.57 -4.24
N LEU A 31 15.45 -1.02 -5.31
CA LEU A 31 15.33 -1.58 -6.68
C LEU A 31 15.57 -3.12 -6.78
N GLY A 32 14.72 -3.94 -6.11
CA GLY A 32 14.71 -5.40 -6.30
C GLY A 32 15.00 -6.33 -5.10
N ARG A 33 15.06 -5.86 -3.84
CA ARG A 33 15.23 -6.76 -2.66
C ARG A 33 14.31 -6.44 -1.48
N LEU A 34 13.02 -6.81 -1.59
CA LEU A 34 12.15 -6.89 -0.41
C LEU A 34 12.38 -8.23 0.31
N PRO A 35 12.67 -8.25 1.62
CA PRO A 35 12.64 -9.49 2.40
C PRO A 35 11.19 -9.97 2.51
N GLY A 36 10.87 -11.09 1.85
CA GLY A 36 9.53 -11.67 1.77
C GLY A 36 8.95 -11.75 0.35
N ASP A 37 9.55 -11.06 -0.61
CA ASP A 37 9.25 -11.29 -2.02
C ASP A 37 9.99 -12.55 -2.49
N ILE A 38 9.26 -13.50 -3.07
CA ILE A 38 9.84 -14.77 -3.51
C ILE A 38 10.68 -14.47 -4.76
N ARG A 39 11.99 -14.35 -4.58
CA ARG A 39 12.99 -14.41 -5.65
C ARG A 39 13.46 -15.85 -5.80
N ILE A 40 13.09 -16.49 -6.90
CA ILE A 40 13.70 -17.75 -7.32
C ILE A 40 14.64 -17.42 -8.46
N GLU A 41 15.95 -17.49 -8.19
CA GLU A 41 16.99 -17.36 -9.19
C GLU A 41 17.57 -18.76 -9.48
N LYS A 42 17.32 -19.26 -10.70
CA LYS A 42 17.87 -20.55 -11.15
C LYS A 42 18.57 -20.33 -12.49
N GLY A 43 19.90 -20.28 -12.47
CA GLY A 43 20.72 -20.04 -13.67
C GLY A 43 20.39 -18.69 -14.32
N ASN A 44 19.88 -18.71 -15.56
CA ASN A 44 19.53 -17.51 -16.33
C ASN A 44 18.06 -17.05 -16.12
N VAL A 45 17.30 -17.70 -15.24
CA VAL A 45 15.87 -17.41 -15.00
C VAL A 45 15.70 -16.75 -13.64
N GLN A 46 15.14 -15.55 -13.64
CA GLN A 46 14.79 -14.79 -12.43
C GLN A 46 13.27 -14.70 -12.33
N PHE A 47 12.67 -15.34 -11.33
CA PHE A 47 11.24 -15.21 -11.02
C PHE A 47 11.05 -14.36 -9.77
N TYR A 48 10.29 -13.27 -9.88
CA TYR A 48 10.00 -12.34 -8.79
C TYR A 48 8.51 -12.36 -8.48
N PHE A 49 8.14 -12.70 -7.24
CA PHE A 49 6.74 -12.71 -6.82
C PHE A 49 6.53 -11.83 -5.58
N PRO A 50 5.94 -10.62 -5.74
CA PRO A 50 5.80 -9.64 -4.69
C PRO A 50 4.59 -9.87 -3.78
N ILE A 51 4.64 -10.93 -2.96
CA ILE A 51 3.53 -11.30 -2.06
C ILE A 51 3.25 -10.18 -1.04
N VAL A 52 4.32 -9.63 -0.46
CA VAL A 52 4.20 -8.65 0.61
C VAL A 52 3.55 -7.38 0.07
N THR A 53 3.94 -6.95 -1.13
CA THR A 53 3.34 -5.78 -1.77
C THR A 53 1.84 -5.96 -2.01
N CYS A 54 1.43 -7.12 -2.51
CA CYS A 54 0.01 -7.44 -2.73
C CYS A 54 -0.81 -7.41 -1.43
N ILE A 55 -0.25 -7.92 -0.32
CA ILE A 55 -0.90 -7.89 1.00
C ILE A 55 -1.06 -6.47 1.50
N VAL A 56 -0.02 -5.63 1.44
CA VAL A 56 -0.08 -4.25 1.91
C VAL A 56 -1.09 -3.43 1.08
N VAL A 57 -1.09 -3.58 -0.25
CA VAL A 57 -2.05 -2.91 -1.12
C VAL A 57 -3.49 -3.35 -0.79
N SER A 58 -3.72 -4.64 -0.55
CA SER A 58 -5.04 -5.17 -0.19
C SER A 58 -5.52 -4.61 1.16
N LEU A 59 -4.65 -4.57 2.17
CA LEU A 59 -4.94 -3.97 3.48
C LEU A 59 -5.22 -2.48 3.38
N LEU A 60 -4.53 -1.76 2.50
CA LEU A 60 -4.75 -0.33 2.26
C LEU A 60 -6.18 -0.07 1.75
N PHE A 61 -6.59 -0.79 0.71
CA PHE A 61 -7.94 -0.67 0.15
C PHE A 61 -9.02 -1.12 1.14
N ALA A 62 -8.76 -2.19 1.90
CA ALA A 62 -9.64 -2.62 2.98
C ALA A 62 -9.78 -1.54 4.07
N PHE A 63 -8.68 -0.87 4.44
CA PHE A 63 -8.69 0.19 5.43
C PHE A 63 -9.43 1.44 4.94
N ILE A 64 -9.20 1.86 3.69
CA ILE A 64 -9.93 2.99 3.08
C ILE A 64 -11.43 2.69 3.02
N SER A 65 -11.83 1.51 2.55
CA SER A 65 -13.24 1.12 2.49
C SER A 65 -13.87 1.02 3.89
N TYR A 66 -13.13 0.54 4.88
CA TYR A 66 -13.56 0.53 6.29
C TYR A 66 -13.80 1.94 6.83
N VAL A 67 -12.87 2.86 6.60
CA VAL A 67 -12.99 4.26 7.02
C VAL A 67 -14.19 4.94 6.34
N ILE A 68 -14.37 4.75 5.03
CA ILE A 68 -15.53 5.30 4.30
C ILE A 68 -16.84 4.75 4.88
N ARG A 69 -16.89 3.46 5.21
CA ARG A 69 -18.06 2.82 5.84
C ARG A 69 -18.32 3.38 7.24
N LEU A 70 -17.27 3.67 8.01
CA LEU A 70 -17.38 4.25 9.36
C LEU A 70 -17.99 5.66 9.33
N PHE A 71 -17.73 6.42 8.26
CA PHE A 71 -18.30 7.74 8.06
C PHE A 71 -19.65 7.74 7.35
N ARG A 72 -20.24 6.60 7.00
CA ARG A 72 -21.60 6.55 6.43
C ARG A 72 -22.63 6.50 7.53
#